data_AF-A0A7Z0EJP7-F1
#
_entry.id   AF-A0A7Z0EJP7-F1
#
_cell.length_a   1.000
_cell.length_b   1.000
_cell.length_c   1.000
_cell.angle_alpha   90.00
_cell.angle_beta   90.00
_cell.angle_gamma   90.00
#
_symmetry.space_group_name_H-M   'P 1'
#
loop_
_entity.id
_entity.type
_entity.pdbx_description
1 polymer ?
#
loop_
_entity_poly.entity_id
_entity_poly.type
_entity_poly.pdbx_seq_one_letter_code
_entity_poly.pdbx_strand_id
1 'polypeptide(L)'
;MDPIEPVRPFRWDLARGDRLGSLVDGHDTAPAYLDELTDCAAKVLARSADGDLFFVGRSPDSLFDLLSGALSDAPHQDRLDQLPLSLYGLDGQGLDPAERTQLRANLTASGLSPERLARRRRPVVLVDLVLHGSTFTNLHRHLRDWIEDERASWSVIRTKLRYVGITARGKTSPNTWRWQQHEDWVRELPASAVRNVSIPMWLWRYLGNDQPKTALSFRRTRWADPDVTVPRHDEGARAALAEAVAVYRHGRTTAARSRIHRVLTGEPAFREPWLRDLARTLRPR
;
A
#
# COMPACT_ATOMS: atom_id res chain seq x y z
N MET A 1 -28.32 16.79 -0.41
CA MET A 1 -26.95 17.16 -0.01
C MET A 1 -26.08 16.90 -1.21
N ASP A 2 -25.36 17.91 -1.68
CA ASP A 2 -24.35 17.71 -2.71
C ASP A 2 -23.28 16.75 -2.20
N PRO A 3 -22.71 15.89 -3.06
CA PRO A 3 -21.65 14.97 -2.66
C PRO A 3 -20.45 15.77 -2.16
N ILE A 4 -19.95 15.43 -0.97
CA ILE A 4 -18.71 16.01 -0.43
C ILE A 4 -17.56 15.70 -1.39
N GLU A 5 -16.82 16.73 -1.79
CA GLU A 5 -15.68 16.58 -2.68
C GLU A 5 -14.55 15.82 -1.97
N PRO A 6 -14.00 14.75 -2.59
CA PRO A 6 -12.88 14.03 -2.01
C PRO A 6 -11.61 14.85 -2.10
N VAL A 7 -10.84 14.89 -1.01
CA VAL A 7 -9.51 15.49 -0.98
C VAL A 7 -8.47 14.37 -1.07
N ARG A 8 -7.52 14.51 -1.99
CA ARG A 8 -6.43 13.55 -2.16
C ARG A 8 -5.08 14.25 -2.01
N PRO A 9 -4.18 13.73 -1.14
CA PRO A 9 -2.82 14.21 -1.09
C PRO A 9 -2.17 14.18 -2.48
N PHE A 10 -1.42 15.23 -2.80
CA PHE A 10 -0.63 15.28 -4.01
C PHE A 10 0.35 14.09 -4.06
N ARG A 11 0.46 13.48 -5.24
CA ARG A 11 1.50 12.50 -5.52
C ARG A 11 2.22 12.82 -6.83
N TRP A 12 3.55 12.76 -6.77
CA TRP A 12 4.40 12.79 -7.94
C TRP A 12 4.21 11.54 -8.81
N ASP A 13 3.88 11.76 -10.08
CA ASP A 13 3.84 10.72 -11.10
C ASP A 13 5.25 10.47 -11.64
N LEU A 14 5.95 9.48 -11.08
CA LEU A 14 7.34 9.16 -11.42
C LEU A 14 7.47 8.52 -12.80
N ALA A 15 6.39 7.96 -13.35
CA ALA A 15 6.41 7.33 -14.67
C ALA A 15 6.52 8.35 -15.79
N ARG A 16 5.93 9.54 -15.59
CA ARG A 16 5.95 10.61 -16.60
C ARG A 16 7.32 11.28 -16.73
N GLY A 17 8.11 11.39 -15.66
CA GLY A 17 9.53 11.81 -15.66
C GLY A 17 9.82 13.25 -16.10
N ASP A 18 9.06 13.76 -17.06
CA ASP A 18 9.08 15.09 -17.68
C ASP A 18 8.64 16.21 -16.73
N ARG A 19 7.92 15.88 -15.66
CA ARG A 19 7.43 16.85 -14.66
C ARG A 19 8.40 17.15 -13.51
N LEU A 20 9.55 16.47 -13.45
CA LEU A 20 10.46 16.60 -12.29
C LEU A 20 11.44 17.77 -12.41
N GLY A 21 11.76 18.23 -13.64
CA GLY A 21 12.68 19.34 -13.86
C GLY A 21 13.98 19.20 -13.07
N SER A 22 14.38 20.26 -12.37
CA SER A 22 15.56 20.32 -11.48
C SER A 22 15.25 19.98 -10.01
N LEU A 23 14.06 19.47 -9.69
CA LEU A 23 13.64 19.26 -8.29
C LEU A 23 14.50 18.26 -7.54
N VAL A 24 15.08 17.30 -8.27
CA VAL A 24 15.98 16.26 -7.73
C VAL A 24 17.46 16.60 -7.89
N ASP A 25 17.79 17.74 -8.52
CA ASP A 25 19.18 18.13 -8.73
C ASP A 25 19.87 18.39 -7.39
N GLY A 26 21.11 17.91 -7.28
CA GLY A 26 21.91 17.97 -6.06
C GLY A 26 21.64 16.84 -5.06
N HIS A 27 20.70 15.93 -5.37
CA HIS A 27 20.39 14.77 -4.54
C HIS A 27 20.76 13.46 -5.25
N ASP A 28 22.03 13.04 -5.11
CA ASP A 28 22.43 11.69 -5.52
C ASP A 28 22.01 10.68 -4.45
N THR A 29 21.04 9.84 -4.78
CA THR A 29 20.56 8.77 -3.89
C THR A 29 20.87 7.40 -4.47
N ALA A 30 21.64 6.60 -3.73
CA ALA A 30 21.86 5.18 -3.98
C ALA A 30 21.39 4.38 -2.77
N PRO A 31 20.07 4.13 -2.62
CA PRO A 31 19.56 3.53 -1.40
C PRO A 31 20.12 2.12 -1.20
N ALA A 32 20.81 1.88 -0.08
CA ALA A 32 21.46 0.60 0.18
C ALA A 32 20.48 -0.57 0.39
N TYR A 33 19.19 -0.28 0.58
CA TYR A 33 18.15 -1.25 0.92
C TYR A 33 17.40 -1.85 -0.26
N LEU A 34 17.78 -1.49 -1.49
CA LEU A 34 17.01 -1.82 -2.70
C LEU A 34 16.80 -3.32 -2.87
N ASP A 35 17.77 -4.15 -2.48
CA ASP A 35 17.67 -5.60 -2.59
C ASP A 35 16.61 -6.19 -1.66
N GLU A 36 16.62 -5.82 -0.38
CA GLU A 36 15.62 -6.24 0.60
C GLU A 36 14.23 -5.69 0.26
N LEU A 37 14.16 -4.46 -0.25
CA LEU A 37 12.91 -3.87 -0.71
C LEU A 37 12.36 -4.62 -1.93
N THR A 38 13.22 -5.00 -2.89
CA THR A 38 12.84 -5.80 -4.07
C THR A 38 12.25 -7.14 -3.66
N ASP A 39 12.89 -7.84 -2.71
CA ASP A 39 12.39 -9.11 -2.18
C ASP A 39 11.06 -8.95 -1.43
N CYS A 40 10.90 -7.85 -0.69
CA CYS A 40 9.66 -7.53 0.00
C CYS A 40 8.52 -7.30 -1.01
N ALA A 41 8.75 -6.44 -2.00
CA ALA A 41 7.79 -6.10 -3.04
C ALA A 41 7.34 -7.35 -3.82
N ALA A 42 8.29 -8.23 -4.19
CA ALA A 42 7.98 -9.48 -4.86
C ALA A 42 7.09 -10.41 -4.01
N LYS A 43 7.35 -10.50 -2.69
CA LYS A 43 6.52 -11.27 -1.76
C LYS A 43 5.14 -10.66 -1.56
N VAL A 44 5.02 -9.33 -1.55
CA VAL A 44 3.74 -8.63 -1.52
C VAL A 44 2.92 -8.98 -2.76
N LEU A 45 3.52 -8.91 -3.96
CA LEU A 45 2.88 -9.34 -5.21
C LEU A 45 2.43 -10.81 -5.15
N ALA A 46 3.31 -11.72 -4.72
CA ALA A 46 2.99 -13.15 -4.61
C ALA A 46 1.84 -13.45 -3.63
N ARG A 47 1.63 -12.58 -2.64
CA ARG A 47 0.62 -12.75 -1.58
C ARG A 47 -0.63 -11.90 -1.80
N SER A 48 -0.71 -11.19 -2.93
CA SER A 48 -1.86 -10.37 -3.33
C SER A 48 -3.06 -11.20 -3.78
N ALA A 49 -2.88 -12.49 -4.10
CA ALA A 49 -3.95 -13.37 -4.56
C ALA A 49 -4.73 -12.81 -5.77
N ASP A 50 -4.01 -12.31 -6.78
CA ASP A 50 -4.54 -11.63 -7.96
C ASP A 50 -5.42 -10.40 -7.65
N GLY A 51 -5.15 -9.74 -6.53
CA GLY A 51 -5.88 -8.55 -6.11
C GLY A 51 -5.29 -7.24 -6.62
N ASP A 52 -6.09 -6.19 -6.57
CA ASP A 52 -5.64 -4.82 -6.79
C ASP A 52 -5.06 -4.30 -5.46
N LEU A 53 -3.81 -3.81 -5.49
CA LEU A 53 -3.03 -3.48 -4.30
C LEU A 53 -3.22 -2.01 -3.91
N PHE A 54 -3.63 -1.78 -2.67
CA PHE A 54 -3.80 -0.47 -2.07
C PHE A 54 -2.75 -0.28 -0.98
N PHE A 55 -1.74 0.54 -1.24
CA PHE A 55 -0.66 0.85 -0.31
C PHE A 55 -1.15 1.89 0.71
N VAL A 56 -1.37 1.45 1.95
CA VAL A 56 -2.01 2.23 3.01
C VAL A 56 -0.99 3.10 3.74
N GLY A 57 -1.29 4.38 3.88
CA GLY A 57 -0.40 5.36 4.48
C GLY A 57 0.80 5.67 3.59
N ARG A 58 1.91 6.08 4.22
CA ARG A 58 3.16 6.50 3.53
C ARG A 58 4.34 5.56 3.77
N SER A 59 4.21 4.66 4.74
CA SER A 59 5.26 3.71 5.09
C SER A 59 5.60 2.75 3.94
N PRO A 60 4.62 2.27 3.14
CA PRO A 60 4.92 1.39 2.01
C PRO A 60 5.12 2.12 0.67
N ASP A 61 5.28 3.47 0.65
CA ASP A 61 5.44 4.24 -0.60
C ASP A 61 6.60 3.74 -1.47
N SER A 62 7.73 3.36 -0.89
CA SER A 62 8.86 2.83 -1.68
C SER A 62 8.56 1.49 -2.33
N LEU A 63 7.67 0.66 -1.75
CA LEU A 63 7.22 -0.55 -2.43
C LEU A 63 6.35 -0.19 -3.63
N PHE A 64 5.45 0.79 -3.48
CA PHE A 64 4.64 1.30 -4.58
C PHE A 64 5.52 1.85 -5.70
N ASP A 65 6.55 2.64 -5.39
CA ASP A 65 7.46 3.22 -6.38
C ASP A 65 8.28 2.15 -7.10
N LEU A 66 8.83 1.19 -6.36
CA LEU A 66 9.57 0.08 -6.93
C LEU A 66 8.70 -0.75 -7.87
N LEU A 67 7.47 -1.09 -7.45
CA LEU A 67 6.54 -1.88 -8.24
C LEU A 67 6.00 -1.12 -9.45
N SER A 68 5.77 0.19 -9.32
CA SER A 68 5.41 1.05 -10.45
C SER A 68 6.51 1.04 -11.52
N GLY A 69 7.77 1.05 -11.12
CA GLY A 69 8.90 0.89 -12.04
C GLY A 69 8.95 -0.51 -12.66
N ALA A 70 8.89 -1.55 -11.83
CA ALA A 70 8.99 -2.93 -12.25
C ALA A 70 7.86 -3.36 -13.19
N LEU A 71 6.64 -2.82 -12.99
CA LEU A 71 5.44 -3.15 -13.77
C LEU A 71 5.10 -2.11 -14.84
N SER A 72 5.95 -1.11 -15.07
CA SER A 72 5.67 0.01 -15.99
C SER A 72 5.29 -0.37 -17.43
N ASP A 73 5.67 -1.56 -17.89
CA ASP A 73 5.32 -2.10 -19.21
C ASP A 73 4.33 -3.30 -19.13
N ALA A 74 3.69 -3.49 -17.97
CA ALA A 74 2.80 -4.61 -17.69
C ALA A 74 1.39 -4.10 -17.35
N PRO A 75 0.32 -4.80 -17.80
CA PRO A 75 -1.07 -4.46 -17.43
C PRO A 75 -1.35 -4.46 -15.92
N HIS A 76 -0.45 -5.05 -15.14
CA HIS A 76 -0.54 -5.09 -13.68
C HIS A 76 -0.20 -3.75 -13.02
N GLN A 77 0.37 -2.79 -13.75
CA GLN A 77 0.61 -1.43 -13.24
C GLN A 77 -0.70 -0.75 -12.83
N ASP A 78 -1.78 -0.93 -13.61
CA ASP A 78 -3.11 -0.36 -13.36
C ASP A 78 -3.81 -0.95 -12.12
N ARG A 79 -3.13 -1.86 -11.41
CA ARG A 79 -3.60 -2.56 -10.20
C ARG A 79 -2.82 -2.13 -8.97
N LEU A 80 -1.99 -1.09 -9.08
CA LEU A 80 -1.29 -0.47 -7.98
C LEU A 80 -1.94 0.87 -7.65
N ASP A 81 -2.50 0.98 -6.46
CA ASP A 81 -3.16 2.16 -5.96
C ASP A 81 -2.50 2.63 -4.67
N GLN A 82 -2.38 3.93 -4.50
CA GLN A 82 -2.07 4.50 -3.19
C GLN A 82 -3.36 4.77 -2.41
N LEU A 83 -3.29 4.50 -1.11
CA LEU A 83 -4.29 4.89 -0.13
C LEU A 83 -3.60 5.67 0.99
N PRO A 84 -3.26 6.96 0.79
CA PRO A 84 -2.37 7.71 1.68
C PRO A 84 -2.95 8.01 3.07
N LEU A 85 -4.11 7.45 3.42
CA LEU A 85 -4.80 7.59 4.69
C LEU A 85 -3.93 7.12 5.87
N SER A 86 -3.85 7.95 6.90
CA SER A 86 -3.32 7.58 8.20
C SER A 86 -4.46 7.39 9.19
N LEU A 87 -4.64 6.14 9.63
CA LEU A 87 -5.63 5.73 10.64
C LEU A 87 -4.94 5.12 11.85
N TYR A 88 -3.67 5.45 12.09
CA TYR A 88 -2.87 4.84 13.16
C TYR A 88 -3.32 5.32 14.54
N GLY A 89 -3.49 4.38 15.48
CA GLY A 89 -3.82 4.71 16.87
C GLY A 89 -5.12 5.51 16.99
N LEU A 90 -5.05 6.68 17.62
CA LEU A 90 -6.21 7.56 17.86
C LEU A 90 -6.70 8.29 16.61
N ASP A 91 -5.88 8.40 15.55
CA ASP A 91 -6.28 9.08 14.31
C ASP A 91 -7.44 8.34 13.60
N GLY A 92 -7.64 7.06 13.88
CA GLY A 92 -8.75 6.26 13.35
C GLY A 92 -9.88 6.00 14.35
N GLN A 93 -9.87 6.62 15.53
CA GLN A 93 -10.88 6.40 16.58
C GLN A 93 -11.69 7.67 16.85
N GLY A 94 -12.94 7.49 17.31
CA GLY A 94 -13.79 8.61 17.75
C GLY A 94 -13.97 9.68 16.66
N LEU A 95 -14.20 9.24 15.42
CA LEU A 95 -14.50 10.16 14.32
C LEU A 95 -15.88 10.77 14.50
N ASP A 96 -15.96 12.09 14.34
CA ASP A 96 -17.24 12.79 14.31
C ASP A 96 -17.99 12.55 12.97
N PRO A 97 -19.26 12.98 12.84
CA PRO A 97 -20.02 12.80 11.60
C PRO A 97 -19.37 13.43 10.36
N ALA A 98 -18.73 14.59 10.47
CA ALA A 98 -18.11 15.28 9.34
C ALA A 98 -16.85 14.53 8.88
N GLU A 99 -16.00 14.12 9.82
CA GLU A 99 -14.81 13.32 9.56
C GLU A 99 -15.15 11.97 8.93
N ARG A 100 -16.20 11.28 9.42
CA ARG A 100 -16.69 10.04 8.81
C ARG A 100 -17.15 10.26 7.38
N THR A 101 -17.87 11.34 7.13
CA THR A 101 -18.38 11.65 5.78
C THR A 101 -17.22 11.96 4.83
N GLN A 102 -16.24 12.74 5.26
CA GLN A 102 -15.04 13.03 4.47
C GLN A 102 -14.19 11.77 4.23
N LEU A 103 -14.02 10.90 5.23
CA LEU A 103 -13.33 9.62 5.07
C LEU A 103 -14.01 8.76 4.00
N ARG A 104 -15.35 8.67 4.02
CA ARG A 104 -16.14 7.93 3.01
C ARG A 104 -16.00 8.55 1.62
N ALA A 105 -15.98 9.88 1.50
CA ALA A 105 -15.72 10.56 0.24
C ALA A 105 -14.34 10.19 -0.32
N ASN A 106 -13.29 10.29 0.50
CA ASN A 106 -11.92 9.95 0.11
C ASN A 106 -11.78 8.47 -0.27
N LEU A 107 -12.38 7.54 0.49
CA LEU A 107 -12.40 6.11 0.18
C LEU A 107 -13.19 5.80 -1.11
N THR A 108 -14.32 6.46 -1.35
CA THR A 108 -15.10 6.34 -2.59
C THR A 108 -14.26 6.74 -3.80
N ALA A 109 -13.50 7.82 -3.65
CA ALA A 109 -12.59 8.33 -4.66
C ALA A 109 -11.51 7.29 -5.00
N SER A 110 -10.94 6.62 -4.00
CA SER A 110 -10.05 5.46 -4.18
C SER A 110 -10.78 4.17 -4.62
N GLY A 111 -12.08 4.22 -4.90
CA GLY A 111 -12.86 3.08 -5.36
C GLY A 111 -13.23 2.06 -4.27
N LEU A 112 -13.14 2.42 -3.00
CA LEU A 112 -13.37 1.53 -1.85
C LEU A 112 -14.77 1.67 -1.22
N SER A 113 -15.76 2.19 -1.96
CA SER A 113 -17.15 2.23 -1.49
C SER A 113 -17.77 0.82 -1.37
N PRO A 114 -18.76 0.61 -0.49
CA PRO A 114 -19.44 -0.68 -0.34
C PRO A 114 -20.00 -1.22 -1.66
N GLU A 115 -20.62 -0.37 -2.48
CA GLU A 115 -21.13 -0.75 -3.80
C GLU A 115 -20.00 -1.27 -4.71
N ARG A 116 -18.89 -0.54 -4.80
CA ARG A 116 -17.75 -0.94 -5.62
C ARG A 116 -17.12 -2.23 -5.11
N LEU A 117 -16.97 -2.39 -3.79
CA LEU A 117 -16.50 -3.61 -3.14
C LEU A 117 -17.41 -4.80 -3.45
N ALA A 118 -18.73 -4.61 -3.45
CA ALA A 118 -19.68 -5.67 -3.76
C ALA A 118 -19.60 -6.12 -5.23
N ARG A 119 -19.34 -5.21 -6.18
CA ARG A 119 -19.34 -5.50 -7.63
C ARG A 119 -18.00 -5.96 -8.20
N ARG A 120 -16.87 -5.62 -7.58
CA ARG A 120 -15.54 -5.94 -8.13
C ARG A 120 -15.30 -7.45 -8.28
N ARG A 121 -14.59 -7.82 -9.34
CA ARG A 121 -14.22 -9.22 -9.64
C ARG A 121 -13.01 -9.67 -8.84
N ARG A 122 -12.03 -8.78 -8.67
CA ARG A 122 -10.78 -9.04 -7.95
C ARG A 122 -10.88 -8.56 -6.51
N PRO A 123 -10.13 -9.18 -5.59
CA PRO A 123 -10.03 -8.68 -4.24
C PRO A 123 -9.27 -7.34 -4.19
N VAL A 124 -9.59 -6.52 -3.20
CA VAL A 124 -8.77 -5.39 -2.76
C VAL A 124 -7.77 -5.91 -1.74
N VAL A 125 -6.49 -5.58 -1.94
CA VAL A 125 -5.39 -5.98 -1.05
C VAL A 125 -4.82 -4.74 -0.38
N LEU A 126 -5.13 -4.56 0.89
CA LEU A 126 -4.60 -3.47 1.71
C LEU A 126 -3.19 -3.85 2.18
N VAL A 127 -2.18 -3.07 1.81
CA VAL A 127 -0.77 -3.31 2.14
C VAL A 127 -0.28 -2.23 3.08
N ASP A 128 0.25 -2.58 4.24
CA ASP A 128 0.78 -1.62 5.22
C ASP A 128 2.03 -2.16 5.94
N LEU A 129 2.85 -1.27 6.46
CA LEU A 129 3.92 -1.56 7.40
C LEU A 129 3.35 -1.68 8.82
N VAL A 130 3.31 -2.89 9.36
CA VAL A 130 2.54 -3.19 10.59
C VAL A 130 3.43 -3.30 11.81
N LEU A 131 3.17 -2.44 12.81
CA LEU A 131 3.69 -2.56 14.16
C LEU A 131 2.75 -3.37 15.06
N HIS A 132 1.53 -2.86 15.26
CA HIS A 132 0.52 -3.48 16.15
C HIS A 132 -0.80 -3.87 15.46
N GLY A 133 -1.07 -3.39 14.24
CA GLY A 133 -2.30 -3.68 13.49
C GLY A 133 -3.35 -2.56 13.51
N SER A 134 -3.14 -1.50 14.31
CA SER A 134 -4.14 -0.45 14.54
C SER A 134 -4.68 0.24 13.28
N THR A 135 -3.84 0.53 12.28
CA THR A 135 -4.28 1.09 11.00
C THR A 135 -5.29 0.18 10.30
N PHE A 136 -4.98 -1.12 10.19
CA PHE A 136 -5.88 -2.09 9.58
C PHE A 136 -7.14 -2.29 10.40
N THR A 137 -7.05 -2.32 11.72
CA THR A 137 -8.22 -2.43 12.61
C THR A 137 -9.16 -1.25 12.45
N ASN A 138 -8.64 -0.02 12.45
CA ASN A 138 -9.46 1.17 12.28
C ASN A 138 -10.06 1.23 10.86
N LEU A 139 -9.27 0.95 9.81
CA LEU A 139 -9.78 0.91 8.44
C LEU A 139 -10.86 -0.16 8.25
N HIS A 140 -10.65 -1.36 8.79
CA HIS A 140 -11.62 -2.45 8.73
C HIS A 140 -12.92 -2.07 9.43
N ARG A 141 -12.85 -1.51 10.64
CA ARG A 141 -14.02 -1.04 11.39
C ARG A 141 -14.82 -0.01 10.59
N HIS A 142 -14.17 1.03 10.08
CA HIS A 142 -14.87 2.07 9.31
C HIS A 142 -15.50 1.53 8.02
N LEU A 143 -14.85 0.58 7.34
CA LEU A 143 -15.44 -0.10 6.19
C LEU A 143 -16.63 -0.98 6.61
N ARG A 144 -16.51 -1.74 7.70
CA ARG A 144 -17.54 -2.64 8.19
C ARG A 144 -18.80 -1.88 8.61
N ASP A 145 -18.63 -0.79 9.36
CA ASP A 145 -19.71 0.10 9.79
C ASP A 145 -20.39 0.74 8.57
N TRP A 146 -19.61 1.20 7.59
CA TRP A 146 -20.16 1.79 6.36
C TRP A 146 -20.94 0.78 5.50
N ILE A 147 -20.44 -0.46 5.40
CA ILE A 147 -21.15 -1.56 4.72
C ILE A 147 -22.48 -1.86 5.42
N GLU A 148 -22.52 -1.80 6.75
CA GLU A 148 -23.74 -2.01 7.53
C GLU A 148 -24.73 -0.85 7.35
N ASP A 149 -24.28 0.40 7.44
CA ASP A 149 -25.09 1.60 7.20
C ASP A 149 -25.78 1.55 5.83
N GLU A 150 -25.06 1.17 4.78
CA GLU A 150 -25.60 1.04 3.42
C GLU A 150 -26.32 -0.28 3.16
N ARG A 151 -26.40 -1.17 4.16
CA ARG A 151 -26.97 -2.53 4.05
C ARG A 151 -26.39 -3.33 2.88
N ALA A 152 -25.12 -3.08 2.55
CA ALA A 152 -24.42 -3.80 1.51
C ALA A 152 -24.08 -5.23 1.96
N SER A 153 -23.96 -6.16 1.01
CA SER A 153 -23.79 -7.58 1.32
C SER A 153 -22.40 -7.88 1.91
N TRP A 154 -22.31 -7.89 3.23
CA TRP A 154 -21.08 -8.23 3.94
C TRP A 154 -20.56 -9.64 3.59
N SER A 155 -21.46 -10.61 3.44
CA SER A 155 -21.10 -11.99 3.07
C SER A 155 -20.35 -12.07 1.74
N VAL A 156 -20.64 -11.17 0.79
CA VAL A 156 -19.91 -11.02 -0.47
C VAL A 156 -18.65 -10.20 -0.27
N ILE A 157 -18.74 -9.01 0.34
CA ILE A 157 -17.61 -8.06 0.44
C ILE A 157 -16.44 -8.65 1.23
N ARG A 158 -16.69 -9.38 2.34
CA ARG A 158 -15.63 -10.00 3.15
C ARG A 158 -14.76 -10.98 2.37
N THR A 159 -15.30 -11.59 1.31
CA THR A 159 -14.52 -12.49 0.44
C THR A 159 -13.58 -11.75 -0.50
N LYS A 160 -13.75 -10.43 -0.64
CA LYS A 160 -13.01 -9.54 -1.55
C LYS A 160 -12.05 -8.60 -0.83
N LEU A 161 -11.98 -8.64 0.50
CA LEU A 161 -11.00 -7.89 1.29
C LEU A 161 -9.81 -8.79 1.65
N ARG A 162 -8.61 -8.27 1.45
CA ARG A 162 -7.34 -8.91 1.79
C ARG A 162 -6.41 -7.91 2.45
N TYR A 163 -5.53 -8.41 3.30
CA TYR A 163 -4.58 -7.60 4.07
C TYR A 163 -3.20 -8.25 3.98
N VAL A 164 -2.20 -7.46 3.59
CA VAL A 164 -0.79 -7.86 3.59
C VAL A 164 -0.03 -6.96 4.54
N GLY A 165 0.33 -7.50 5.71
CA GLY A 165 1.13 -6.79 6.71
C GLY A 165 2.62 -6.98 6.49
N ILE A 166 3.36 -5.89 6.29
CA ILE A 166 4.83 -5.92 6.25
C ILE A 166 5.33 -5.77 7.68
N THR A 167 5.94 -6.82 8.23
CA THR A 167 6.33 -6.90 9.64
C THR A 167 7.85 -6.98 9.80
N ALA A 168 8.37 -6.52 10.93
CA ALA A 168 9.76 -6.79 11.29
C ALA A 168 9.98 -8.30 11.45
N ARG A 169 11.08 -8.81 10.91
CA ARG A 169 11.48 -10.22 11.04
C ARG A 169 11.94 -10.47 12.47
N GLY A 170 11.14 -11.22 13.22
CA GLY A 170 11.53 -11.81 14.50
C GLY A 170 12.13 -13.21 14.35
N LYS A 171 12.34 -13.88 15.49
CA LYS A 171 12.69 -15.31 15.53
C LYS A 171 11.61 -16.15 14.86
N THR A 172 11.98 -17.21 14.15
CA THR A 172 11.02 -18.20 13.62
C THR A 172 10.65 -19.16 14.75
N SER A 173 9.46 -19.01 15.32
CA SER A 173 8.91 -19.87 16.36
C SER A 173 7.39 -19.98 16.21
N PRO A 174 6.76 -21.11 16.59
CA PRO A 174 5.30 -21.19 16.73
C PRO A 174 4.74 -20.11 17.67
N ASN A 175 5.53 -19.68 18.66
CA ASN A 175 5.17 -18.67 19.65
C ASN A 175 5.51 -17.24 19.21
N THR A 176 5.95 -17.04 17.96
CA THR A 176 6.23 -15.69 17.46
C THR A 176 4.93 -14.91 17.41
N TRP A 177 4.89 -13.81 18.16
CA TRP A 177 3.79 -12.86 18.16
C TRP A 177 3.46 -12.39 16.75
N ARG A 178 2.17 -12.39 16.40
CA ARG A 178 1.66 -11.94 15.10
C ARG A 178 0.47 -11.04 15.34
N TRP A 179 0.53 -9.80 14.85
CA TRP A 179 -0.50 -8.80 15.06
C TRP A 179 -1.92 -9.33 14.79
N GLN A 180 -2.11 -10.08 13.71
CA GLN A 180 -3.44 -10.56 13.31
C GLN A 180 -4.06 -11.59 14.28
N GLN A 181 -3.27 -12.20 15.18
CA GLN A 181 -3.78 -13.12 16.20
C GLN A 181 -4.47 -12.38 17.36
N HIS A 182 -4.24 -11.06 17.47
CA HIS A 182 -4.74 -10.21 18.53
C HIS A 182 -5.86 -9.27 18.06
N GLU A 183 -6.34 -9.45 16.84
CA GLU A 183 -7.35 -8.60 16.22
C GLU A 183 -8.59 -9.43 15.90
N ASP A 184 -9.68 -9.23 16.66
CA ASP A 184 -10.87 -10.09 16.56
C ASP A 184 -11.53 -10.05 15.18
N TRP A 185 -11.50 -8.88 14.51
CA TRP A 185 -12.08 -8.69 13.17
C TRP A 185 -11.46 -9.61 12.11
N VAL A 186 -10.24 -10.10 12.33
CA VAL A 186 -9.60 -11.04 11.39
C VAL A 186 -10.42 -12.32 11.25
N ARG A 187 -11.16 -12.73 12.30
CA ARG A 187 -12.04 -13.91 12.27
C ARG A 187 -13.29 -13.71 11.40
N GLU A 188 -13.63 -12.47 11.05
CA GLU A 188 -14.74 -12.18 10.15
C GLU A 188 -14.40 -12.46 8.68
N LEU A 189 -13.12 -12.59 8.36
CA LEU A 189 -12.62 -12.81 7.00
C LEU A 189 -12.28 -14.29 6.74
N PRO A 190 -12.19 -14.71 5.46
CA PRO A 190 -11.63 -16.01 5.12
C PRO A 190 -10.22 -16.19 5.68
N ALA A 191 -9.86 -17.41 6.09
CA ALA A 191 -8.57 -17.70 6.73
C ALA A 191 -7.33 -17.32 5.88
N SER A 192 -7.48 -17.25 4.55
CA SER A 192 -6.42 -16.84 3.63
C SER A 192 -6.31 -15.33 3.43
N ALA A 193 -7.20 -14.54 4.04
CA ALA A 193 -7.36 -13.12 3.73
C ALA A 193 -6.26 -12.22 4.31
N VAL A 194 -5.62 -12.65 5.41
CA VAL A 194 -4.54 -11.91 6.05
C VAL A 194 -3.22 -12.67 5.88
N ARG A 195 -2.24 -12.02 5.26
CA ARG A 195 -0.89 -12.54 5.05
C ARG A 195 0.13 -11.53 5.58
N ASN A 196 1.31 -12.01 5.95
CA ASN A 196 2.41 -11.15 6.36
C ASN A 196 3.60 -11.33 5.43
N VAL A 197 4.41 -10.29 5.24
CA VAL A 197 5.73 -10.33 4.61
C VAL A 197 6.73 -9.80 5.63
N SER A 198 7.74 -10.60 6.00
CA SER A 198 8.73 -10.17 6.99
C SER A 198 10.02 -9.66 6.36
N ILE A 199 10.44 -8.49 6.81
CA ILE A 199 11.68 -7.80 6.38
C ILE A 199 12.64 -7.60 7.56
N PRO A 200 13.95 -7.41 7.33
CA PRO A 200 14.89 -7.11 8.42
C PRO A 200 14.42 -5.91 9.26
N MET A 201 14.67 -5.98 10.57
CA MET A 201 14.24 -4.96 11.53
C MET A 201 14.76 -3.56 11.18
N TRP A 202 16.00 -3.46 10.68
CA TRP A 202 16.57 -2.18 10.28
C TRP A 202 15.80 -1.54 9.12
N LEU A 203 15.38 -2.34 8.12
CA LEU A 203 14.59 -1.84 6.99
C LEU A 203 13.19 -1.45 7.44
N TRP A 204 12.58 -2.29 8.29
CA TRP A 204 11.27 -1.98 8.86
C TRP A 204 11.31 -0.64 9.62
N ARG A 205 12.34 -0.43 10.45
CA ARG A 205 12.54 0.83 11.19
C ARG A 205 12.75 2.01 10.25
N TYR A 206 13.58 1.84 9.23
CA TYR A 206 13.84 2.88 8.25
C TYR A 206 12.55 3.33 7.55
N LEU A 207 11.78 2.39 6.96
CA LEU A 207 10.56 2.71 6.22
C LEU A 207 9.48 3.40 7.10
N GLY A 208 9.39 3.01 8.36
CA GLY A 208 8.38 3.52 9.30
C GLY A 208 8.75 4.82 10.01
N ASN A 209 10.03 5.02 10.33
CA ASN A 209 10.46 6.08 11.25
C ASN A 209 11.42 7.09 10.61
N ASP A 210 12.40 6.60 9.84
CA ASP A 210 13.57 7.41 9.47
C ASP A 210 13.48 7.92 8.02
N GLN A 211 12.75 7.21 7.15
CA GLN A 211 12.66 7.53 5.74
C GLN A 211 11.97 8.88 5.51
N PRO A 212 12.58 9.81 4.75
CA PRO A 212 11.95 11.06 4.38
C PRO A 212 10.75 10.80 3.46
N LYS A 213 9.69 11.60 3.59
CA LYS A 213 8.42 11.38 2.87
C LYS A 213 8.05 12.60 2.02
N THR A 214 7.66 12.34 0.77
CA THR A 214 7.27 13.36 -0.20
C THR A 214 6.03 14.16 0.22
N ALA A 215 5.10 13.53 0.94
CA ALA A 215 3.91 14.15 1.49
C ALA A 215 3.89 14.03 3.03
N LEU A 216 3.17 14.94 3.67
CA LEU A 216 2.89 14.86 5.11
C LEU A 216 1.83 13.78 5.40
N SER A 217 1.71 13.36 6.66
CA SER A 217 0.72 12.34 7.04
C SER A 217 -0.71 12.82 6.82
N PHE A 218 -1.52 12.05 6.09
CA PHE A 218 -2.92 12.35 5.81
C PHE A 218 -3.85 11.74 6.86
N ARG A 219 -3.74 12.28 8.08
CA ARG A 219 -4.56 11.93 9.25
C ARG A 219 -5.87 12.70 9.29
N ARG A 220 -6.77 12.36 10.23
CA ARG A 220 -8.12 12.94 10.38
C ARG A 220 -8.18 14.47 10.27
N THR A 221 -7.21 15.18 10.85
CA THR A 221 -7.15 16.65 10.82
C THR A 221 -6.85 17.25 9.45
N ARG A 222 -6.58 16.41 8.44
CA ARG A 222 -6.23 16.84 7.07
C ARG A 222 -7.14 16.27 6.00
N TRP A 223 -8.11 15.41 6.34
CA TRP A 223 -8.93 14.74 5.31
C TRP A 223 -9.79 15.68 4.47
N ALA A 224 -10.07 16.88 4.98
CA ALA A 224 -10.79 17.95 4.29
C ALA A 224 -9.89 19.17 3.98
N ASP A 225 -8.58 19.08 4.25
CA ASP A 225 -7.64 20.18 4.08
C ASP A 225 -7.16 20.26 2.63
N PRO A 226 -7.52 21.29 1.84
CA PRO A 226 -7.14 21.38 0.43
C PRO A 226 -5.64 21.55 0.24
N ASP A 227 -4.89 22.02 1.24
CA ASP A 227 -3.44 22.25 1.12
C ASP A 227 -2.66 20.95 0.89
N VAL A 228 -3.25 19.79 1.24
CA VAL A 228 -2.62 18.49 0.95
C VAL A 228 -2.51 18.20 -0.54
N THR A 229 -3.30 18.88 -1.38
CA THR A 229 -3.28 18.74 -2.84
C THR A 229 -2.11 19.49 -3.49
N VAL A 230 -1.37 20.28 -2.71
CA VAL A 230 -0.22 21.07 -3.17
C VAL A 230 1.08 20.30 -2.87
N PRO A 231 1.99 20.14 -3.86
CA PRO A 231 3.28 19.49 -3.63
C PRO A 231 4.15 20.29 -2.66
N ARG A 232 4.91 19.55 -1.85
CA ARG A 232 5.98 20.13 -1.02
C ARG A 232 7.27 20.27 -1.81
N HIS A 233 7.95 21.40 -1.63
CA HIS A 233 9.23 21.71 -2.26
C HIS A 233 10.35 21.99 -1.25
N ASP A 234 10.10 21.76 0.04
CA ASP A 234 11.16 21.84 1.06
C ASP A 234 12.23 20.76 0.86
N GLU A 235 13.41 20.98 1.43
CA GLU A 235 14.59 20.12 1.27
C GLU A 235 14.30 18.65 1.59
N GLY A 236 13.53 18.38 2.64
CA GLY A 236 13.15 17.02 3.02
C GLY A 236 12.23 16.35 1.99
N ALA A 237 11.30 17.10 1.40
CA ALA A 237 10.43 16.61 0.33
C ALA A 237 11.21 16.36 -0.98
N ARG A 238 12.19 17.21 -1.30
CA ARG A 238 13.07 17.04 -2.48
C ARG A 238 13.99 15.84 -2.33
N ALA A 239 14.61 15.64 -1.16
CA ALA A 239 15.39 14.45 -0.85
C ALA A 239 14.54 13.17 -0.94
N ALA A 240 13.32 13.20 -0.37
CA ALA A 240 12.38 12.07 -0.49
C ALA A 240 11.98 11.77 -1.94
N LEU A 241 11.82 12.81 -2.77
CA LEU A 241 11.49 12.68 -4.18
C LEU A 241 12.66 12.07 -4.97
N ALA A 242 13.89 12.50 -4.71
CA ALA A 242 15.09 11.92 -5.33
C ALA A 242 15.21 10.42 -5.00
N GLU A 243 14.99 10.06 -3.74
CA GLU A 243 14.98 8.66 -3.30
C GLU A 243 13.86 7.85 -4.00
N ALA A 244 12.64 8.39 -4.06
CA ALA A 244 11.52 7.75 -4.75
C ALA A 244 11.82 7.52 -6.24
N VAL A 245 12.48 8.49 -6.91
CA VAL A 245 12.95 8.36 -8.30
C VAL A 245 13.99 7.26 -8.43
N ALA A 246 14.97 7.18 -7.52
CA ALA A 246 15.97 6.12 -7.53
C ALA A 246 15.34 4.73 -7.34
N VAL A 247 14.37 4.60 -6.44
CA VAL A 247 13.63 3.36 -6.19
C VAL A 247 12.80 2.95 -7.42
N TYR A 248 12.09 3.90 -8.05
CA TYR A 248 11.35 3.67 -9.29
C TYR A 248 12.28 3.22 -10.44
N ARG A 249 13.39 3.93 -10.63
CA ARG A 249 14.40 3.59 -11.66
C ARG A 249 15.01 2.22 -11.41
N HIS A 250 15.31 1.87 -10.15
CA HIS A 250 15.77 0.54 -9.77
C HIS A 250 14.77 -0.53 -10.18
N GLY A 251 13.48 -0.32 -9.91
CA GLY A 251 12.41 -1.25 -10.31
C GLY A 251 12.38 -1.54 -11.82
N ARG A 252 12.72 -0.56 -12.66
CA ARG A 252 12.81 -0.72 -14.13
C ARG A 252 14.00 -1.56 -14.59
N THR A 253 15.01 -1.78 -13.75
CA THR A 253 16.21 -2.50 -14.15
C THR A 253 15.93 -3.99 -14.39
N THR A 254 16.67 -4.57 -15.34
CA THR A 254 16.70 -6.03 -15.57
C THR A 254 17.04 -6.80 -14.29
N ALA A 255 17.95 -6.27 -13.46
CA ALA A 255 18.37 -6.89 -12.20
C ALA A 255 17.22 -6.98 -11.19
N ALA A 256 16.50 -5.87 -10.96
CA ALA A 256 15.34 -5.85 -10.07
C ALA A 256 14.24 -6.78 -10.58
N ARG A 257 13.90 -6.70 -11.89
CA ARG A 257 12.87 -7.57 -12.50
C ARG A 257 13.23 -9.05 -12.43
N SER A 258 14.50 -9.41 -12.67
CA SER A 258 15.01 -10.79 -12.52
C SER A 258 14.85 -11.29 -11.09
N ARG A 259 15.16 -10.43 -10.11
CA ARG A 259 15.03 -10.75 -8.69
C ARG A 259 13.57 -10.94 -8.30
N ILE A 260 12.67 -10.04 -8.72
CA ILE A 260 11.23 -10.19 -8.51
C ILE A 260 10.76 -11.51 -9.13
N HIS A 261 11.06 -11.77 -10.41
CA HIS A 261 10.69 -13.01 -11.09
C HIS A 261 11.10 -14.25 -10.29
N ARG A 262 12.38 -14.32 -9.89
CA ARG A 262 12.92 -15.43 -9.08
C ARG A 262 12.14 -15.65 -7.79
N VAL A 263 11.82 -14.58 -7.05
CA VAL A 263 11.01 -14.67 -5.84
C VAL A 263 9.59 -15.16 -6.14
N LEU A 264 8.93 -14.61 -7.17
CA LEU A 264 7.57 -15.04 -7.56
C LEU A 264 7.54 -16.53 -7.92
N THR A 265 8.54 -17.02 -8.67
CA THR A 265 8.63 -18.44 -9.05
C THR A 265 8.92 -19.40 -7.88
N GLY A 266 9.48 -18.87 -6.79
CA GLY A 266 9.78 -19.65 -5.59
C GLY A 266 8.64 -19.68 -4.56
N GLU A 267 7.60 -18.85 -4.72
CA GLU A 267 6.49 -18.80 -3.76
C GLU A 267 5.47 -19.93 -4.04
N PRO A 268 4.85 -20.54 -3.00
CA PRO A 268 3.91 -21.64 -3.18
C PRO A 268 2.70 -21.31 -4.08
N ALA A 269 2.31 -20.03 -4.12
CA ALA A 269 1.25 -19.53 -4.99
C ALA A 269 1.61 -19.60 -6.48
N PHE A 270 2.85 -19.94 -6.87
CA PHE A 270 3.26 -20.03 -8.27
C PHE A 270 2.55 -21.16 -9.03
N ARG A 271 1.94 -22.11 -8.31
CA ARG A 271 1.02 -23.08 -8.93
C ARG A 271 -0.22 -22.43 -9.54
N GLU A 272 -0.61 -21.25 -9.06
CA GLU A 272 -1.81 -20.55 -9.50
C GLU A 272 -1.57 -19.87 -10.86
N PRO A 273 -2.52 -19.93 -11.83
CA PRO A 273 -2.34 -19.36 -13.16
C PRO A 273 -1.99 -17.86 -13.16
N TRP A 274 -2.61 -17.07 -12.28
CA TRP A 274 -2.42 -15.63 -12.21
C TRP A 274 -0.98 -15.24 -11.84
N LEU A 275 -0.33 -15.98 -10.92
CA LEU A 275 1.03 -15.67 -10.50
C LEU A 275 2.05 -16.08 -11.57
N ARG A 276 1.77 -17.16 -12.32
CA ARG A 276 2.57 -17.54 -13.49
C ARG A 276 2.48 -16.50 -14.61
N ASP A 277 1.30 -15.96 -14.83
CA ASP A 277 1.11 -14.89 -15.81
C ASP A 277 1.89 -13.62 -15.42
N LEU A 278 1.72 -13.16 -14.18
CA LEU A 278 2.48 -12.04 -13.62
C LEU A 278 4.00 -12.27 -13.74
N ALA A 279 4.50 -13.42 -13.30
CA ALA A 279 5.93 -13.74 -13.41
C ALA A 279 6.40 -13.70 -14.87
N ARG A 280 5.61 -14.21 -15.82
CA ARG A 280 5.94 -14.14 -17.25
C ARG A 280 6.06 -12.71 -17.75
N THR A 281 5.18 -11.80 -17.33
CA THR A 281 5.26 -10.38 -17.71
C THR A 281 6.52 -9.68 -17.19
N LEU A 282 7.05 -10.16 -16.06
CA LEU A 282 8.25 -9.63 -15.42
C LEU A 282 9.54 -10.31 -15.89
N ARG A 283 9.45 -11.38 -16.67
CA ARG A 283 10.62 -12.10 -17.17
C ARG A 283 11.52 -11.11 -17.95
N PRO A 284 12.81 -11.01 -17.60
CA PRO A 284 13.73 -10.17 -18.34
C PRO A 284 13.81 -10.67 -19.78
N ARG A 285 13.81 -9.73 -20.74
CA ARG A 285 14.13 -10.03 -22.14
C ARG A 285 15.62 -10.17 -22.31
#